data_AF-A0AAU3AXV3-F1
#
_entry.id   AF-A0AAU3AXV3-F1
#
_cell.length_a   1.000
_cell.length_b   1.000
_cell.length_c   1.000
_cell.angle_alpha   90.00
_cell.angle_beta   90.00
_cell.angle_gamma   90.00
#
_symmetry.space_group_name_H-M   'P 1'
#
loop_
_entity.id
_entity.type
_entity.pdbx_description
1 polymer ?
#
loop_
_entity_poly.entity_id
_entity_poly.type
_entity_poly.pdbx_seq_one_letter_code
_entity_poly.pdbx_strand_id
1 'polypeptide(L)'
;MGRGDQTNDEWAQLTPHLPKPGGRGGRWNDHRTVINGILFRVRTGVPWRDLPNRFGSWKTVYERHRRWSADGTWDRILQAVQADADARGRIDWSMVSVDSTSCRAHQHAAGAPRRTPRVPKRRSTPRQHRSDEGLGRSRGGLPCKIHLAGEGGLRSLALLITPGQWGDSPQLIPVLERIRVKRIDGGHPRTRPEHLGGDKAYSSRRNRRYLRRRQIKHTIPEPKHQQANRRRRGSRGGRPTGFDKEKYKRRNEVERAINRLKHFRAVATRYDKRAYVFHGTVTVASIRLWLSP
;
A
#
# COMPACT_ATOMS: atom_id res chain seq x y z
N MET A 1 28.22 -4.38 5.03
CA MET A 1 26.80 -4.21 4.62
C MET A 1 26.68 -4.58 3.15
N GLY A 2 25.68 -5.40 2.79
CA GLY A 2 25.41 -5.72 1.39
C GLY A 2 24.59 -4.65 0.69
N ARG A 3 24.63 -4.62 -0.65
CA ARG A 3 23.81 -3.69 -1.46
C ARG A 3 22.32 -3.85 -1.13
N GLY A 4 21.71 -2.77 -0.65
CA GLY A 4 20.29 -2.69 -0.31
C GLY A 4 19.93 -3.21 1.09
N ASP A 5 20.92 -3.48 1.95
CA ASP A 5 20.70 -3.67 3.38
C ASP A 5 20.37 -2.32 4.04
N GLN A 6 19.70 -2.35 5.19
CA GLN A 6 19.36 -1.15 5.95
C GLN A 6 20.61 -0.44 6.50
N THR A 7 20.65 0.88 6.35
CA THR A 7 21.63 1.73 7.06
C THR A 7 21.37 1.69 8.57
N ASN A 8 22.33 2.14 9.36
CA ASN A 8 22.16 2.24 10.80
C ASN A 8 21.01 3.20 11.17
N ASP A 9 20.84 4.30 10.44
CA ASP A 9 19.78 5.28 10.69
C ASP A 9 18.39 4.72 10.35
N GLU A 10 18.27 4.01 9.22
CA GLU A 10 17.02 3.32 8.86
C GLU A 10 16.68 2.23 9.87
N TRP A 11 17.70 1.54 10.39
CA TRP A 11 17.53 0.55 11.44
C TRP A 11 17.09 1.19 12.77
N ALA A 12 17.70 2.30 13.17
CA ALA A 12 17.35 3.05 14.37
C ALA A 12 15.91 3.57 14.32
N GLN A 13 15.44 4.02 13.16
CA GLN A 13 14.04 4.41 12.94
C GLN A 13 13.07 3.22 13.00
N LEU A 14 13.46 2.03 12.53
CA LEU A 14 12.58 0.86 12.46
C LEU A 14 12.49 0.10 13.80
N THR A 15 13.61 -0.05 14.50
CA THR A 15 13.75 -0.94 15.67
C THR A 15 12.72 -0.70 16.78
N PRO A 16 12.38 0.54 17.16
CA PRO A 16 11.39 0.81 18.22
C PRO A 16 10.01 0.22 17.94
N HIS A 17 9.69 0.00 16.66
CA HIS A 17 8.37 -0.46 16.21
C HIS A 17 8.28 -1.98 16.04
N LEU A 18 9.40 -2.69 16.23
CA LEU A 18 9.44 -4.15 16.09
C LEU A 18 8.82 -4.82 17.32
N PRO A 19 8.09 -5.94 17.13
CA PRO A 19 7.58 -6.68 18.27
C PRO A 19 8.73 -7.15 19.17
N LYS A 20 8.63 -6.90 20.48
CA LYS A 20 9.65 -7.33 21.44
C LYS A 20 9.81 -8.86 21.40
N PRO A 21 11.05 -9.39 21.47
CA PRO A 21 11.25 -10.81 21.70
C PRO A 21 10.69 -11.19 23.08
N GLY A 22 9.62 -12.01 23.15
CA GLY A 22 9.11 -12.53 24.42
C GLY A 22 7.80 -13.33 24.33
N GLY A 23 7.84 -14.60 24.79
CA GLY A 23 6.70 -15.53 24.95
C GLY A 23 6.97 -16.97 24.45
N ARG A 24 6.36 -18.00 25.09
CA ARG A 24 6.58 -19.46 24.88
C ARG A 24 6.92 -19.83 23.43
N GLY A 25 8.12 -20.37 23.18
CA GLY A 25 8.55 -20.86 21.87
C GLY A 25 9.92 -20.38 21.34
N GLY A 26 10.79 -19.87 22.21
CA GLY A 26 12.22 -19.64 21.90
C GLY A 26 12.58 -18.23 21.43
N ARG A 27 13.90 -17.93 21.50
CA ARG A 27 14.50 -16.65 21.08
C ARG A 27 14.32 -16.47 19.58
N TRP A 28 13.85 -15.30 19.17
CA TRP A 28 13.76 -14.96 17.75
C TRP A 28 15.16 -14.81 17.16
N ASN A 29 15.36 -15.30 15.93
CA ASN A 29 16.52 -14.94 15.13
C ASN A 29 16.62 -13.41 15.01
N ASP A 30 17.85 -12.91 14.89
CA ASP A 30 18.13 -11.48 14.84
C ASP A 30 17.23 -10.76 13.84
N HIS A 31 16.55 -9.71 14.33
CA HIS A 31 15.58 -8.99 13.53
C HIS A 31 16.22 -8.32 12.33
N ARG A 32 17.40 -7.71 12.51
CA ARG A 32 18.06 -6.96 11.44
C ARG A 32 18.41 -7.87 10.28
N THR A 33 19.01 -9.02 10.60
CA THR A 33 19.38 -10.06 9.62
C THR A 33 18.17 -10.57 8.85
N VAL A 34 17.10 -10.94 9.56
CA VAL A 34 15.88 -11.46 8.92
C VAL A 34 15.17 -10.39 8.09
N ILE A 35 15.03 -9.17 8.59
CA ILE A 35 14.37 -8.07 7.88
C ILE A 35 15.18 -7.67 6.64
N ASN A 36 16.51 -7.61 6.72
CA ASN A 36 17.37 -7.41 5.56
C ASN A 36 17.18 -8.51 4.51
N GLY A 37 17.02 -9.78 4.92
CA GLY A 37 16.68 -10.88 4.01
C GLY A 37 15.34 -10.68 3.30
N ILE A 38 14.31 -10.19 4.02
CA ILE A 38 13.00 -9.86 3.44
C ILE A 38 13.14 -8.68 2.46
N LEU A 39 13.82 -7.61 2.85
CA LEU A 39 14.06 -6.43 1.99
C LEU A 39 14.84 -6.81 0.73
N PHE A 40 15.84 -7.68 0.86
CA PHE A 40 16.58 -8.22 -0.27
C PHE A 40 15.65 -8.94 -1.23
N ARG A 41 14.82 -9.88 -0.74
CA ARG A 41 13.84 -10.58 -1.58
C ARG A 41 12.88 -9.62 -2.25
N VAL A 42 12.35 -8.64 -1.52
CA VAL A 42 11.37 -7.68 -2.05
C VAL A 42 12.00 -6.83 -3.16
N ARG A 43 13.25 -6.39 -2.98
CA ARG A 43 14.02 -5.62 -3.96
C ARG A 43 14.37 -6.43 -5.21
N THR A 44 14.89 -7.64 -5.05
CA THR A 44 15.42 -8.44 -6.17
C THR A 44 14.39 -9.32 -6.85
N GLY A 45 13.32 -9.70 -6.15
CA GLY A 45 12.29 -10.60 -6.65
C GLY A 45 12.73 -12.07 -6.73
N VAL A 46 13.88 -12.43 -6.14
CA VAL A 46 14.37 -13.83 -6.17
C VAL A 46 13.40 -14.79 -5.46
N PRO A 47 13.33 -16.06 -5.89
CA PRO A 47 12.67 -17.09 -5.11
C PRO A 47 13.21 -17.15 -3.68
N TRP A 48 12.34 -17.46 -2.71
CA TRP A 48 12.75 -17.52 -1.31
C TRP A 48 13.91 -18.48 -1.07
N ARG A 49 13.95 -19.61 -1.78
CA ARG A 49 15.00 -20.63 -1.67
C ARG A 49 16.38 -20.15 -2.13
N ASP A 50 16.43 -19.10 -2.94
CA ASP A 50 17.66 -18.54 -3.52
C ASP A 50 18.13 -17.33 -2.70
N LEU A 51 17.60 -17.15 -1.50
CA LEU A 51 18.07 -16.13 -0.57
C LEU A 51 19.53 -16.39 -0.18
N PRO A 52 20.41 -15.37 -0.22
CA PRO A 52 21.79 -15.51 0.23
C PRO A 52 21.90 -15.99 1.68
N ASN A 53 22.81 -16.93 1.94
CA ASN A 53 23.01 -17.55 3.26
C ASN A 53 23.33 -16.55 4.39
N ARG A 54 23.86 -15.36 4.05
CA ARG A 54 24.12 -14.28 5.03
C ARG A 54 22.89 -13.80 5.79
N PHE A 55 21.68 -14.08 5.29
CA PHE A 55 20.42 -13.76 5.96
C PHE A 55 19.89 -14.90 6.84
N GLY A 56 20.67 -15.97 6.99
CA GLY A 56 20.28 -17.21 7.65
C GLY A 56 19.38 -18.07 6.78
N SER A 57 18.70 -19.02 7.42
CA SER A 57 17.81 -19.97 6.73
C SER A 57 16.67 -19.26 6.00
N TRP A 58 16.53 -19.50 4.69
CA TRP A 58 15.42 -18.96 3.91
C TRP A 58 14.05 -19.29 4.50
N LYS A 59 13.90 -20.46 5.14
CA LYS A 59 12.65 -20.89 5.80
C LYS A 59 12.28 -19.91 6.91
N THR A 60 13.25 -19.52 7.74
CA THR A 60 13.05 -18.53 8.81
C THR A 60 12.60 -17.19 8.22
N VAL A 61 13.28 -16.69 7.19
CA VAL A 61 12.98 -15.40 6.57
C VAL A 61 11.57 -15.40 5.98
N TYR A 62 11.23 -16.46 5.23
CA TYR A 62 9.90 -16.63 4.65
C TYR A 62 8.81 -16.76 5.71
N GLU A 63 8.99 -17.60 6.73
CA GLU A 63 8.00 -17.79 7.79
C GLU A 63 7.76 -16.51 8.59
N ARG A 64 8.81 -15.72 8.85
CA ARG A 64 8.71 -14.40 9.46
C ARG A 64 7.85 -13.49 8.59
N HIS A 65 8.20 -13.35 7.32
CA HIS A 65 7.46 -12.52 6.38
C HIS A 65 6.00 -12.95 6.32
N ARG A 66 5.73 -14.24 6.09
CA ARG A 66 4.37 -14.78 5.99
C ARG A 66 3.56 -14.55 7.26
N ARG A 67 4.13 -14.78 8.44
CA ARG A 67 3.44 -14.57 9.73
C ARG A 67 3.08 -13.09 9.93
N TRP A 68 4.03 -12.19 9.72
CA TRP A 68 3.83 -10.75 9.91
C TRP A 68 2.89 -10.14 8.86
N SER A 69 2.87 -10.71 7.66
CA SER A 69 1.89 -10.39 6.62
C SER A 69 0.48 -10.87 7.00
N ALA A 70 0.36 -12.02 7.68
CA ALA A 70 -0.92 -12.58 8.06
C ALA A 70 -1.55 -11.90 9.28
N ASP A 71 -0.76 -11.63 10.32
CA ASP A 71 -1.25 -11.04 11.57
C ASP A 71 -1.29 -9.49 11.58
N GLY A 72 -0.87 -8.86 10.48
CA GLY A 72 -0.88 -7.41 10.32
C GLY A 72 0.26 -6.69 11.03
N THR A 73 1.34 -7.39 11.39
CA THR A 73 2.52 -6.75 11.98
C THR A 73 3.17 -5.74 11.03
N TRP A 74 3.26 -6.04 9.73
CA TRP A 74 3.76 -5.05 8.75
C TRP A 74 2.90 -3.79 8.69
N ASP A 75 1.56 -3.93 8.72
CA ASP A 75 0.65 -2.78 8.71
C ASP A 75 0.85 -1.90 9.95
N ARG A 76 1.08 -2.52 11.12
CA ARG A 76 1.36 -1.79 12.37
C ARG A 76 2.70 -1.05 12.32
N ILE A 77 3.73 -1.70 11.80
CA ILE A 77 5.05 -1.08 11.60
C ILE A 77 4.93 0.11 10.65
N LEU A 78 4.26 -0.04 9.50
CA LEU A 78 4.04 1.05 8.56
C LEU A 78 3.31 2.23 9.23
N GLN A 79 2.23 1.96 9.97
CA GLN A 79 1.50 3.02 10.69
C GLN A 79 2.34 3.73 11.74
N ALA A 80 3.23 3.01 12.42
CA ALA A 80 4.10 3.58 13.44
C ALA A 80 5.20 4.46 12.80
N VAL A 81 5.83 3.98 11.71
CA VAL A 81 6.80 4.77 10.94
C VAL A 81 6.14 6.03 10.32
N GLN A 82 4.88 5.93 9.88
CA GLN A 82 4.11 7.10 9.43
C GLN A 82 3.82 8.07 10.58
N ALA A 83 3.45 7.59 11.77
CA ALA A 83 3.23 8.44 12.94
C ALA A 83 4.51 9.22 13.32
N ASP A 84 5.64 8.53 13.30
CA ASP A 84 6.98 9.08 13.46
C ASP A 84 7.33 10.14 12.40
N ALA A 85 6.88 9.96 11.17
CA ALA A 85 7.07 10.93 10.10
C ALA A 85 6.17 12.15 10.29
N ASP A 86 4.91 11.94 10.68
CA ASP A 86 3.92 13.00 10.92
C ASP A 86 4.35 13.93 12.07
N ALA A 87 4.81 13.35 13.19
CA ALA A 87 5.30 14.10 14.33
C ALA A 87 6.54 14.96 14.00
N ARG A 88 7.31 14.56 12.98
CA ARG A 88 8.46 15.33 12.46
C ARG A 88 8.09 16.25 11.28
N GLY A 89 6.81 16.43 10.99
CA GLY A 89 6.33 17.26 9.87
C GLY A 89 6.70 16.74 8.49
N ARG A 90 7.07 15.46 8.35
CA ARG A 90 7.52 14.86 7.07
C ARG A 90 6.38 14.38 6.18
N ILE A 91 5.12 14.45 6.63
CA ILE A 91 3.96 14.09 5.80
C ILE A 91 3.34 15.34 5.22
N ASP A 92 3.31 15.44 3.89
CA ASP A 92 2.55 16.49 3.23
C ASP A 92 1.07 16.14 3.13
N TRP A 93 0.26 16.76 3.99
CA TRP A 93 -1.20 16.61 3.98
C TRP A 93 -1.93 17.58 3.08
N SER A 94 -1.23 18.60 2.55
CA SER A 94 -1.81 19.64 1.70
C SER A 94 -2.35 19.05 0.40
N MET A 95 -1.76 17.95 -0.06
CA MET A 95 -2.19 17.20 -1.23
C MET A 95 -1.88 15.71 -1.03
N VAL A 96 -2.94 14.89 -1.09
CA VAL A 96 -2.82 13.44 -1.23
C VAL A 96 -3.46 13.04 -2.54
N SER A 97 -2.77 12.25 -3.35
CA SER A 97 -3.30 11.79 -4.63
C SER A 97 -3.59 10.29 -4.59
N VAL A 98 -4.72 9.88 -5.15
CA VAL A 98 -5.07 8.46 -5.31
C VAL A 98 -4.84 8.05 -6.74
N ASP A 99 -4.12 6.95 -6.90
CA ASP A 99 -3.95 6.28 -8.17
C ASP A 99 -3.82 4.77 -7.96
N SER A 100 -3.87 4.03 -9.06
CA SER A 100 -3.67 2.60 -9.05
C SER A 100 -2.60 2.19 -10.05
N THR A 101 -2.02 1.02 -9.82
CA THR A 101 -1.10 0.42 -10.78
C THR A 101 -1.37 -1.07 -10.91
N SER A 102 -1.32 -1.57 -12.14
CA SER A 102 -1.42 -3.00 -12.40
C SER A 102 -0.06 -3.68 -12.16
N CYS A 103 -0.10 -4.85 -11.56
CA CYS A 103 1.04 -5.74 -11.39
C CYS A 103 0.70 -7.08 -12.04
N ARG A 104 1.62 -7.60 -12.86
CA ARG A 104 1.45 -8.94 -13.43
C ARG A 104 1.73 -9.97 -12.35
N ALA A 105 0.83 -10.91 -12.16
CA ALA A 105 1.09 -12.08 -11.34
C ALA A 105 1.65 -13.19 -12.22
N HIS A 106 2.81 -13.72 -11.83
CA HIS A 106 3.40 -14.89 -12.47
C HIS A 106 2.46 -16.10 -12.27
N GLN A 107 2.50 -17.08 -13.17
CA GLN A 107 1.70 -18.31 -13.03
C GLN A 107 1.92 -19.03 -11.69
N HIS A 108 3.11 -18.89 -11.10
CA HIS A 108 3.44 -19.43 -9.77
C HIS A 108 2.69 -18.76 -8.62
N ALA A 109 2.11 -17.58 -8.83
CA ALA A 109 1.22 -16.92 -7.88
C ALA A 109 -0.22 -17.50 -7.94
N ALA A 110 -0.53 -18.37 -8.89
CA ALA A 110 -1.82 -19.04 -8.96
C ALA A 110 -1.89 -20.28 -8.04
N GLY A 111 -3.08 -20.88 -7.94
CA GLY A 111 -3.28 -22.17 -7.26
C GLY A 111 -3.13 -22.11 -5.74
N ALA A 112 -3.47 -20.98 -5.12
CA ALA A 112 -3.63 -20.94 -3.66
C ALA A 112 -4.78 -21.86 -3.23
N PRO A 113 -4.64 -22.66 -2.15
CA PRO A 113 -5.74 -23.49 -1.66
C PRO A 113 -6.98 -22.65 -1.33
N ARG A 114 -8.16 -23.08 -1.81
CA ARG A 114 -9.44 -22.37 -1.59
C ARG A 114 -9.86 -22.27 -0.13
N ARG A 115 -9.39 -23.19 0.72
CA ARG A 115 -9.64 -23.12 2.17
C ARG A 115 -9.12 -21.80 2.74
N THR A 116 -9.91 -21.18 3.62
CA THR A 116 -9.51 -19.97 4.32
C THR A 116 -8.19 -20.23 5.07
N PRO A 117 -7.12 -19.45 4.79
CA PRO A 117 -5.84 -19.61 5.44
C PRO A 117 -5.97 -19.26 6.93
N ARG A 118 -5.12 -19.90 7.76
CA ARG A 118 -4.91 -19.52 9.16
C ARG A 118 -3.60 -18.75 9.29
N VAL A 119 -3.57 -17.82 10.24
CA VAL A 119 -2.33 -17.16 10.65
C VAL A 119 -1.39 -18.23 11.23
N PRO A 120 -0.12 -18.30 10.81
CA PRO A 120 0.82 -19.29 11.35
C PRO A 120 0.87 -19.25 12.88
N LYS A 121 0.76 -20.42 13.52
CA LYS A 121 0.75 -20.60 14.99
C LYS A 121 -0.40 -19.88 15.72
N ARG A 122 -1.49 -19.50 15.03
CA ARG A 122 -2.69 -18.88 15.63
C ARG A 122 -3.98 -19.49 15.07
N ARG A 123 -5.06 -19.41 15.84
CA ARG A 123 -6.40 -19.87 15.43
C ARG A 123 -7.18 -18.86 14.57
N SER A 124 -6.64 -17.65 14.37
CA SER A 124 -7.27 -16.57 13.60
C SER A 124 -6.97 -16.65 12.10
N THR A 125 -7.80 -15.98 11.30
CA THR A 125 -7.60 -15.78 9.85
C THR A 125 -6.73 -14.54 9.58
N PRO A 126 -6.04 -14.46 8.41
CA PRO A 126 -5.24 -13.29 8.07
C PRO A 126 -6.07 -12.01 8.00
N ARG A 127 -5.49 -10.90 8.50
CA ARG A 127 -6.15 -9.59 8.56
C ARG A 127 -6.61 -9.06 7.20
N GLN A 128 -5.81 -9.31 6.16
CA GLN A 128 -6.04 -8.85 4.79
C GLN A 128 -6.45 -10.01 3.85
N HIS A 129 -7.20 -10.99 4.36
CA HIS A 129 -7.63 -12.14 3.56
C HIS A 129 -8.69 -11.76 2.51
N ARG A 130 -8.54 -12.30 1.30
CA ARG A 130 -9.55 -12.25 0.24
C ARG A 130 -9.66 -13.62 -0.41
N SER A 131 -10.89 -14.07 -0.68
CA SER A 131 -11.14 -15.35 -1.35
C SER A 131 -10.65 -15.38 -2.80
N ASP A 132 -10.63 -14.22 -3.48
CA ASP A 132 -10.10 -14.04 -4.84
C ASP A 132 -8.57 -13.92 -4.90
N GLU A 133 -7.90 -13.89 -3.73
CA GLU A 133 -6.47 -13.63 -3.57
C GLU A 133 -5.97 -12.39 -4.31
N GLY A 134 -6.86 -11.44 -4.64
CA GLY A 134 -6.54 -10.25 -5.42
C GLY A 134 -6.05 -10.56 -6.84
N LEU A 135 -6.40 -11.71 -7.41
CA LEU A 135 -6.03 -12.08 -8.77
C LEU A 135 -7.21 -11.95 -9.73
N GLY A 136 -6.99 -11.22 -10.82
CA GLY A 136 -7.90 -11.08 -11.93
C GLY A 136 -7.55 -11.99 -13.10
N ARG A 137 -8.42 -12.01 -14.12
CA ARG A 137 -8.14 -12.66 -15.41
C ARG A 137 -8.16 -11.62 -16.52
N SER A 138 -7.18 -11.68 -17.41
CA SER A 138 -7.14 -10.91 -18.65
C SER A 138 -6.55 -11.76 -19.78
N ARG A 139 -6.59 -11.25 -21.02
CA ARG A 139 -5.94 -11.92 -22.18
C ARG A 139 -4.43 -12.13 -21.97
N GLY A 140 -3.78 -11.32 -21.15
CA GLY A 140 -2.34 -11.39 -20.85
C GLY A 140 -1.96 -12.24 -19.62
N GLY A 141 -2.91 -12.97 -19.03
CA GLY A 141 -2.70 -13.80 -17.84
C GLY A 141 -3.40 -13.26 -16.59
N LEU A 142 -2.76 -13.37 -15.43
CA LEU A 142 -3.34 -12.99 -14.13
C LEU A 142 -2.83 -11.60 -13.70
N PRO A 143 -3.64 -10.53 -13.80
CA PRO A 143 -3.29 -9.23 -13.23
C PRO A 143 -3.80 -9.07 -11.79
N CYS A 144 -3.07 -8.33 -10.97
CA CYS A 144 -3.59 -7.68 -9.77
C CYS A 144 -3.43 -6.15 -9.88
N LYS A 145 -4.11 -5.40 -9.01
CA LYS A 145 -3.97 -3.96 -8.90
C LYS A 145 -3.57 -3.57 -7.48
N ILE A 146 -2.66 -2.60 -7.39
CA ILE A 146 -2.31 -1.90 -6.17
C ILE A 146 -2.94 -0.52 -6.27
N HIS A 147 -3.94 -0.23 -5.45
CA HIS A 147 -4.49 1.12 -5.27
C HIS A 147 -3.80 1.75 -4.08
N LEU A 148 -3.38 3.01 -4.22
CA LEU A 148 -2.67 3.70 -3.15
C LEU A 148 -3.05 5.17 -3.04
N ALA A 149 -2.96 5.68 -1.82
CA ALA A 149 -2.96 7.11 -1.54
C ALA A 149 -1.51 7.54 -1.30
N GLY A 150 -0.98 8.39 -2.18
CA GLY A 150 0.38 8.93 -2.09
C GLY A 150 0.37 10.36 -1.55
N GLU A 151 1.34 10.67 -0.68
CA GLU A 151 1.60 12.04 -0.20
C GLU A 151 2.75 12.70 -1.00
N GLY A 152 2.90 14.02 -0.85
CA GLY A 152 3.81 14.84 -1.66
C GLY A 152 5.29 14.41 -1.63
N GLY A 153 5.74 13.77 -0.55
CA GLY A 153 7.06 13.15 -0.42
C GLY A 153 7.23 11.80 -1.14
N LEU A 154 6.32 11.46 -2.05
CA LEU A 154 6.38 10.27 -2.92
C LEU A 154 6.30 8.94 -2.15
N ARG A 155 5.61 8.94 -1.00
CA ARG A 155 5.41 7.74 -0.15
C ARG A 155 3.92 7.44 -0.02
N SER A 156 3.60 6.18 0.28
CA SER A 156 2.20 5.77 0.42
C SER A 156 1.70 5.94 1.85
N LEU A 157 0.52 6.54 1.98
CA LEU A 157 -0.25 6.61 3.24
C LEU A 157 -1.15 5.38 3.41
N ALA A 158 -1.69 4.87 2.31
CA ALA A 158 -2.59 3.71 2.31
C ALA A 158 -2.39 2.83 1.08
N LEU A 159 -2.62 1.53 1.24
CA LEU A 159 -2.49 0.51 0.21
C LEU A 159 -3.72 -0.41 0.20
N LEU A 160 -4.17 -0.80 -0.99
CA LEU A 160 -5.23 -1.77 -1.19
C LEU A 160 -4.93 -2.64 -2.42
N ILE A 161 -5.09 -3.95 -2.26
CA ILE A 161 -4.91 -4.93 -3.35
C ILE A 161 -6.27 -5.41 -3.85
N THR A 162 -6.48 -5.38 -5.16
CA THR A 162 -7.67 -5.93 -5.81
C THR A 162 -7.30 -6.80 -7.02
N PRO A 163 -8.22 -7.64 -7.52
CA PRO A 163 -8.10 -8.25 -8.84
C PRO A 163 -7.93 -7.19 -9.95
N GLY A 164 -7.21 -7.54 -11.01
CA GLY A 164 -6.85 -6.58 -12.06
C GLY A 164 -8.03 -6.05 -12.90
N GLN A 165 -9.13 -6.78 -13.00
CA GLN A 165 -10.34 -6.35 -13.70
C GLN A 165 -11.21 -5.36 -12.92
N TRP A 166 -10.91 -5.16 -11.62
CA TRP A 166 -11.67 -4.23 -10.81
C TRP A 166 -11.36 -2.79 -11.26
N GLY A 167 -12.42 -2.01 -11.48
CA GLY A 167 -12.29 -0.59 -11.82
C GLY A 167 -11.77 0.25 -10.65
N ASP A 168 -11.18 1.39 -10.96
CA ASP A 168 -10.49 2.21 -9.95
C ASP A 168 -11.48 3.10 -9.18
N SER A 169 -12.50 3.64 -9.86
CA SER A 169 -13.50 4.53 -9.26
C SER A 169 -14.11 4.00 -7.94
N PRO A 170 -14.55 2.72 -7.84
CA PRO A 170 -15.11 2.17 -6.61
C PRO A 170 -14.09 2.02 -5.46
N GLN A 171 -12.79 2.01 -5.76
CA GLN A 171 -11.72 1.80 -4.77
C GLN A 171 -11.24 3.08 -4.09
N LEU A 172 -11.64 4.27 -4.56
CA LEU A 172 -11.30 5.54 -3.92
C LEU A 172 -11.63 5.53 -2.43
N ILE A 173 -12.88 5.22 -2.09
CA ILE A 173 -13.38 5.22 -0.70
C ILE A 173 -12.62 4.17 0.14
N PRO A 174 -12.55 2.88 -0.28
CA PRO A 174 -11.74 1.88 0.42
C PRO A 174 -10.28 2.29 0.69
N VAL A 175 -9.62 2.97 -0.25
CA VAL A 175 -8.24 3.48 -0.05
C VAL A 175 -8.22 4.61 0.97
N LEU A 176 -9.13 5.59 0.88
CA LEU A 176 -9.18 6.71 1.81
C LEU A 176 -9.57 6.30 3.24
N GLU A 177 -10.36 5.24 3.40
CA GLU A 177 -10.70 4.69 4.73
C GLU A 177 -9.53 3.98 5.40
N ARG A 178 -8.51 3.60 4.63
CA ARG A 178 -7.26 3.03 5.16
C ARG A 178 -6.26 4.09 5.61
N ILE A 179 -6.43 5.36 5.24
CA ILE A 179 -5.58 6.45 5.76
C ILE A 179 -5.87 6.60 7.24
N ARG A 180 -4.88 6.25 8.07
CA ARG A 180 -4.97 6.36 9.53
C ARG A 180 -3.57 6.50 10.12
N VAL A 181 -3.13 7.73 10.30
CA VAL A 181 -1.84 8.06 10.91
C VAL A 181 -2.05 8.42 12.37
N LYS A 182 -1.44 7.65 13.28
CA LYS A 182 -1.57 7.91 14.73
C LYS A 182 -0.79 9.18 15.10
N ARG A 183 -1.28 9.91 16.10
CA ARG A 183 -0.55 11.03 16.70
C ARG A 183 0.24 10.52 17.90
N ILE A 184 1.53 10.87 17.99
CA ILE A 184 2.41 10.43 19.07
C ILE A 184 1.97 11.04 20.40
N ASP A 185 1.57 12.31 20.39
CA ASP A 185 1.15 13.07 21.58
C ASP A 185 -0.27 12.70 22.08
N GLY A 186 -0.87 11.65 21.53
CA GLY A 186 -2.23 11.23 21.84
C GLY A 186 -3.32 11.84 20.94
N GLY A 187 -4.57 11.43 21.20
CA GLY A 187 -5.74 11.86 20.44
C GLY A 187 -6.11 10.98 19.24
N HIS A 188 -7.10 11.45 18.47
CA HIS A 188 -7.60 10.70 17.32
C HIS A 188 -6.59 10.69 16.16
N PRO A 189 -6.39 9.53 15.48
CA PRO A 189 -5.55 9.46 14.30
C PRO A 189 -5.98 10.44 13.22
N ARG A 190 -5.02 11.01 12.49
CA ARG A 190 -5.31 11.79 11.28
C ARG A 190 -5.74 10.84 10.16
N THR A 191 -6.97 11.00 9.68
CA THR A 191 -7.58 10.15 8.62
C THR A 191 -7.95 10.93 7.37
N ARG A 192 -7.68 12.24 7.34
CA ARG A 192 -8.21 13.16 6.33
C ARG A 192 -7.11 14.01 5.71
N PRO A 193 -6.91 13.94 4.39
CA PRO A 193 -6.10 14.92 3.66
C PRO A 193 -6.86 16.25 3.49
N GLU A 194 -6.12 17.34 3.37
CA GLU A 194 -6.71 18.67 3.14
C GLU A 194 -7.25 18.80 1.72
N HIS A 195 -6.51 18.24 0.76
CA HIS A 195 -6.88 18.20 -0.64
C HIS A 195 -6.58 16.83 -1.25
N LEU A 196 -7.46 16.38 -2.15
CA LEU A 196 -7.34 15.12 -2.87
C LEU A 196 -7.12 15.32 -4.37
N GLY A 197 -6.05 14.72 -4.90
CA GLY A 197 -5.84 14.55 -6.34
C GLY A 197 -6.33 13.19 -6.84
N GLY A 198 -6.81 13.14 -8.09
CA GLY A 198 -7.13 11.88 -8.76
C GLY A 198 -7.48 12.09 -10.23
N ASP A 199 -7.45 11.02 -11.03
CA ASP A 199 -7.91 11.09 -12.43
C ASP A 199 -9.42 11.24 -12.57
N LYS A 200 -9.80 11.56 -13.80
CA LYS A 200 -11.17 11.55 -14.28
C LYS A 200 -11.93 10.25 -14.02
N ALA A 201 -11.28 9.09 -13.88
CA ALA A 201 -11.97 7.83 -13.58
C ALA A 201 -12.54 7.83 -12.15
N TYR A 202 -11.96 8.61 -11.23
CA TYR A 202 -12.51 8.81 -9.89
C TYR A 202 -13.67 9.83 -9.80
N SER A 203 -14.15 10.39 -10.92
CA SER A 203 -15.12 11.50 -10.92
C SER A 203 -16.55 11.15 -10.45
N SER A 204 -16.83 9.89 -10.09
CA SER A 204 -18.17 9.39 -9.81
C SER A 204 -18.93 10.20 -8.75
N ARG A 205 -20.27 10.31 -8.90
CA ARG A 205 -21.13 11.03 -7.94
C ARG A 205 -20.97 10.50 -6.51
N ARG A 206 -20.79 9.18 -6.34
CA ARG A 206 -20.54 8.52 -5.05
C ARG A 206 -19.26 9.04 -4.40
N ASN A 207 -18.17 9.09 -5.16
CA ASN A 207 -16.88 9.60 -4.69
C ASN A 207 -16.98 11.08 -4.33
N ARG A 208 -17.58 11.91 -5.18
CA ARG A 208 -17.77 13.35 -4.89
C ARG A 208 -18.61 13.58 -3.64
N ARG A 209 -19.69 12.81 -3.43
CA ARG A 209 -20.52 12.89 -2.22
C ARG A 209 -19.73 12.52 -0.97
N TYR A 210 -18.90 11.48 -1.05
CA TYR A 210 -18.04 11.07 0.05
C TYR A 210 -17.03 12.16 0.43
N LEU A 211 -16.33 12.73 -0.56
CA LEU A 211 -15.35 13.80 -0.33
C LEU A 211 -16.00 15.04 0.28
N ARG A 212 -17.17 15.45 -0.19
CA ARG A 212 -17.94 16.55 0.42
C ARG A 212 -18.34 16.25 1.86
N ARG A 213 -18.88 15.06 2.14
CA ARG A 213 -19.25 14.64 3.51
C ARG A 213 -18.07 14.63 4.47
N ARG A 214 -16.88 14.24 3.99
CA ARG A 214 -15.64 14.25 4.76
C ARG A 214 -14.95 15.62 4.74
N GLN A 215 -15.52 16.64 4.12
CA GLN A 215 -14.92 17.97 3.95
C GLN A 215 -13.50 17.93 3.33
N ILE A 216 -13.29 17.04 2.37
CA ILE A 216 -12.02 16.91 1.63
C ILE A 216 -12.16 17.72 0.34
N LYS A 217 -11.32 18.76 0.17
CA LYS A 217 -11.22 19.49 -1.09
C LYS A 217 -10.64 18.54 -2.15
N HIS A 218 -10.98 18.71 -3.43
CA HIS A 218 -10.49 17.79 -4.45
C HIS A 218 -10.20 18.47 -5.78
N THR A 219 -9.20 17.96 -6.49
CA THR A 219 -8.94 18.22 -7.90
C THR A 219 -9.02 16.90 -8.65
N ILE A 220 -10.23 16.61 -9.14
CA ILE A 220 -10.50 15.46 -10.00
C ILE A 220 -11.20 16.01 -11.24
N PRO A 221 -10.68 15.80 -12.46
CA PRO A 221 -11.31 16.26 -13.68
C PRO A 221 -12.68 15.61 -13.89
N GLU A 222 -13.60 16.31 -14.57
CA GLU A 222 -14.86 15.74 -15.03
C GLU A 222 -14.70 15.23 -16.47
N PRO A 223 -15.03 13.96 -16.78
CA PRO A 223 -15.03 13.45 -18.15
C PRO A 223 -15.93 14.27 -19.09
N LYS A 224 -15.52 14.43 -20.36
CA LYS A 224 -16.27 15.20 -21.38
C LYS A 224 -17.75 14.82 -21.48
N HIS A 225 -18.07 13.52 -21.44
CA HIS A 225 -19.46 13.04 -21.49
C HIS A 225 -20.28 13.45 -20.25
N GLN A 226 -19.67 13.49 -19.05
CA GLN A 226 -20.35 13.97 -17.84
C GLN A 226 -20.62 15.47 -17.93
N GLN A 227 -19.67 16.25 -18.43
CA GLN A 227 -19.85 17.68 -18.69
C GLN A 227 -21.00 17.93 -19.68
N ALA A 228 -21.05 17.19 -20.79
CA ALA A 228 -22.12 17.29 -21.78
C ALA A 228 -23.49 16.91 -21.19
N ASN A 229 -23.57 15.78 -20.46
CA ASN A 229 -24.80 15.34 -19.81
C ASN A 229 -25.29 16.34 -18.75
N ARG A 230 -24.36 16.95 -18.00
CA ARG A 230 -24.68 18.01 -17.03
C ARG A 230 -25.28 19.23 -17.73
N ARG A 231 -24.66 19.68 -18.83
CA ARG A 231 -25.15 20.82 -19.63
C ARG A 231 -26.54 20.53 -20.21
N ARG A 232 -26.77 19.32 -20.76
CA ARG A 232 -28.09 18.89 -21.29
C ARG A 232 -29.18 18.91 -20.22
N ARG A 233 -28.85 18.67 -18.95
CA ARG A 233 -29.80 18.69 -17.83
C ARG A 233 -30.11 20.10 -17.31
N GLY A 234 -29.48 21.15 -17.85
CA GLY A 234 -29.69 22.53 -17.42
C GLY A 234 -29.50 22.70 -15.91
N SER A 235 -30.46 23.36 -15.25
CA SER A 235 -30.47 23.59 -13.79
C SER A 235 -30.44 22.29 -12.97
N ARG A 236 -31.06 21.21 -13.46
CA ARG A 236 -31.06 19.88 -12.81
C ARG A 236 -29.71 19.16 -12.89
N GLY A 237 -28.79 19.64 -13.73
CA GLY A 237 -27.44 19.09 -13.86
C GLY A 237 -26.52 19.43 -12.69
N GLY A 238 -26.78 20.54 -11.99
CA GLY A 238 -25.94 21.06 -10.92
C GLY A 238 -24.71 21.85 -11.41
N ARG A 239 -24.02 22.46 -10.44
CA ARG A 239 -22.84 23.32 -10.69
C ARG A 239 -21.65 22.51 -11.23
N PRO A 240 -20.88 23.03 -12.21
CA PRO A 240 -19.64 22.40 -12.63
C PRO A 240 -18.70 22.19 -11.43
N THR A 241 -17.91 21.11 -11.46
CA THR A 241 -16.85 20.95 -10.47
C THR A 241 -15.72 21.93 -10.76
N GLY A 242 -15.32 22.73 -9.76
CA GLY A 242 -14.10 23.53 -9.87
C GLY A 242 -12.90 22.65 -10.18
N PHE A 243 -12.05 23.10 -11.10
CA PHE A 243 -10.82 22.42 -11.51
C PHE A 243 -9.66 23.40 -11.45
N ASP A 244 -8.68 23.07 -10.63
CA ASP A 244 -7.46 23.85 -10.45
C ASP A 244 -6.32 23.13 -11.19
N LYS A 245 -5.87 23.73 -12.30
CA LYS A 245 -4.85 23.15 -13.18
C LYS A 245 -3.49 23.05 -12.50
N GLU A 246 -3.12 24.02 -11.67
CA GLU A 246 -1.83 24.03 -10.97
C GLU A 246 -1.79 22.94 -9.90
N LYS A 247 -2.87 22.79 -9.11
CA LYS A 247 -2.98 21.65 -8.19
C LYS A 247 -3.01 20.31 -8.92
N TYR A 248 -3.59 20.25 -10.11
CA TYR A 248 -3.63 18.99 -10.88
C TYR A 248 -2.24 18.51 -11.32
N LYS A 249 -1.27 19.41 -11.55
CA LYS A 249 0.12 19.03 -11.89
C LYS A 249 0.77 18.18 -10.80
N ARG A 250 0.40 18.40 -9.53
CA ARG A 250 0.88 17.60 -8.38
C ARG A 250 0.47 16.13 -8.41
N ARG A 251 -0.44 15.73 -9.30
CA ARG A 251 -0.77 14.31 -9.53
C ARG A 251 0.44 13.47 -9.99
N ASN A 252 1.45 14.09 -10.58
CA ASN A 252 2.74 13.44 -10.87
C ASN A 252 3.41 12.84 -9.60
N GLU A 253 3.12 13.38 -8.41
CA GLU A 253 3.68 12.87 -7.14
C GLU A 253 3.26 11.42 -6.87
N VAL A 254 1.97 11.06 -7.08
CA VAL A 254 1.52 9.67 -6.88
C VAL A 254 2.03 8.73 -7.97
N GLU A 255 2.17 9.20 -9.20
CA GLU A 255 2.77 8.42 -10.30
C GLU A 255 4.24 8.10 -10.00
N ARG A 256 5.00 9.08 -9.51
CA ARG A 256 6.38 8.88 -9.05
C ARG A 256 6.44 7.97 -7.81
N ALA A 257 5.50 8.08 -6.87
CA ALA A 257 5.41 7.16 -5.73
C ALA A 257 5.18 5.71 -6.19
N ILE A 258 4.29 5.49 -7.17
CA ILE A 258 4.07 4.19 -7.83
C ILE A 258 5.36 3.68 -8.47
N ASN A 259 6.08 4.53 -9.19
CA ASN A 259 7.33 4.16 -9.84
C ASN A 259 8.39 3.74 -8.82
N ARG A 260 8.55 4.50 -7.72
CA ARG A 260 9.44 4.13 -6.60
C ARG A 260 9.05 2.78 -5.98
N LEU A 261 7.76 2.51 -5.80
CA LEU A 261 7.28 1.19 -5.33
C LEU A 261 7.60 0.07 -6.33
N LYS A 262 7.50 0.33 -7.64
CA LYS A 262 7.81 -0.66 -8.68
C LYS A 262 9.30 -0.91 -8.91
N HIS A 263 10.20 -0.10 -8.35
CA HIS A 263 11.63 -0.44 -8.30
C HIS A 263 11.91 -1.72 -7.48
N PHE A 264 11.00 -2.07 -6.57
CA PHE A 264 11.04 -3.37 -5.90
C PHE A 264 10.47 -4.44 -6.83
N ARG A 265 11.33 -5.32 -7.35
CA ARG A 265 10.95 -6.30 -8.38
C ARG A 265 9.81 -7.23 -7.93
N ALA A 266 9.74 -7.57 -6.64
CA ALA A 266 8.65 -8.38 -6.09
C ALA A 266 7.31 -7.64 -6.01
N VAL A 267 7.30 -6.31 -6.09
CA VAL A 267 6.10 -5.47 -6.21
C VAL A 267 5.70 -5.33 -7.68
N ALA A 268 6.68 -5.09 -8.58
CA ALA A 268 6.43 -4.98 -10.02
C ALA A 268 5.82 -6.26 -10.61
N THR A 269 6.34 -7.43 -10.22
CA THR A 269 5.83 -8.74 -10.61
C THR A 269 5.52 -9.57 -9.37
N ARG A 270 4.25 -9.97 -9.24
CA ARG A 270 3.78 -10.75 -8.10
C ARG A 270 4.08 -12.23 -8.30
N TYR A 271 4.80 -12.82 -7.35
CA TYR A 271 4.99 -14.28 -7.23
C TYR A 271 4.23 -14.90 -6.04
N ASP A 272 3.73 -14.06 -5.14
CA ASP A 272 3.09 -14.50 -3.91
C ASP A 272 1.67 -15.04 -4.17
N LYS A 273 1.42 -16.31 -3.82
CA LYS A 273 0.12 -16.95 -4.04
C LYS A 273 -1.03 -16.30 -3.27
N ARG A 274 -0.76 -15.88 -2.04
CA ARG A 274 -1.77 -15.32 -1.14
C ARG A 274 -1.78 -13.79 -1.18
N ALA A 275 -2.95 -13.18 -1.26
CA ALA A 275 -3.15 -11.72 -1.22
C ALA A 275 -2.50 -11.09 0.00
N TYR A 276 -2.67 -11.69 1.19
CA TYR A 276 -2.11 -11.13 2.42
C TYR A 276 -0.57 -11.14 2.41
N VAL A 277 0.06 -12.14 1.78
CA VAL A 277 1.53 -12.17 1.63
C VAL A 277 1.97 -11.09 0.66
N PHE A 278 1.31 -10.96 -0.49
CA PHE A 278 1.61 -9.90 -1.44
C PHE A 278 1.37 -8.49 -0.85
N HIS A 279 0.30 -8.30 -0.08
CA HIS A 279 0.06 -7.08 0.68
C HIS A 279 1.24 -6.76 1.60
N GLY A 280 1.75 -7.76 2.32
CA GLY A 280 2.96 -7.62 3.12
C GLY A 280 4.20 -7.25 2.29
N THR A 281 4.39 -7.84 1.11
CA THR A 281 5.46 -7.47 0.16
C THR A 281 5.40 -5.98 -0.19
N VAL A 282 4.23 -5.48 -0.58
CA VAL A 282 4.02 -4.05 -0.90
C VAL A 282 4.19 -3.17 0.34
N THR A 283 3.73 -3.63 1.51
CA THR A 283 3.85 -2.90 2.78
C THR A 283 5.31 -2.77 3.21
N VAL A 284 6.12 -3.81 3.07
CA VAL A 284 7.57 -3.77 3.36
C VAL A 284 8.29 -2.81 2.41
N ALA A 285 7.95 -2.81 1.12
CA ALA A 285 8.48 -1.83 0.17
C ALA A 285 8.10 -0.40 0.57
N SER A 286 6.85 -0.18 1.01
CA SER A 286 6.40 1.12 1.52
C SER A 286 7.16 1.55 2.77
N ILE A 287 7.34 0.65 3.76
CA ILE A 287 8.16 0.92 4.95
C ILE A 287 9.56 1.35 4.55
N ARG A 288 10.19 0.65 3.59
CA ARG A 288 11.51 1.03 3.09
C ARG A 288 11.53 2.46 2.53
N LEU A 289 10.52 2.85 1.76
CA LEU A 289 10.42 4.21 1.21
C LEU A 289 10.19 5.28 2.29
N TRP A 290 9.57 4.94 3.42
CA TRP A 290 9.40 5.86 4.55
C TRP A 290 10.64 6.03 5.42
N LEU A 291 11.46 4.98 5.53
CA LEU A 291 12.70 5.00 6.31
C LEU A 291 13.82 5.74 5.59
N SER A 292 13.81 5.69 4.24
CA SER A 292 14.75 6.46 3.44
C SER A 292 14.47 7.97 3.58
N PRO A 293 15.53 8.81 3.58
CA PRO A 293 15.40 10.26 3.62
C PRO A 293 14.57 10.81 2.46
#